data_AF-A0A5K0XMZ4-F1
#
_entry.id   AF-A0A5K0XMZ4-F1
#
_cell.length_a   1.000
_cell.length_b   1.000
_cell.length_c   1.000
_cell.angle_alpha   90.00
_cell.angle_beta   90.00
_cell.angle_gamma   90.00
#
_symmetry.space_group_name_H-M   'P 1'
#
loop_
_entity.id
_entity.type
_entity.pdbx_description
1 polymer ?
#
loop_
_entity_poly.entity_id
_entity_poly.type
_entity_poly.pdbx_seq_one_letter_code
_entity_poly.pdbx_strand_id
1 'polypeptide(L)' 'LFGSGLSTVIAQSKLNYSYDELRNATNDFNSVNRLGQGGYGTVYKVAEEPNFARNF' A
#
# COMPACT_ATOMS: atom_id res chain seq x y z
N LEU A 1 -22.31 -11.26 15.33
CA LEU A 1 -22.42 -11.98 14.03
C LEU A 1 -21.64 -11.33 12.87
N PHE A 2 -20.91 -10.22 13.06
CA PHE A 2 -20.20 -9.52 11.96
C PHE A 2 -18.66 -9.66 11.97
N GLY A 3 -18.07 -10.35 12.96
CA GLY A 3 -16.62 -10.34 13.17
C GLY A 3 -15.81 -11.30 12.27
N SER A 4 -16.39 -12.42 11.84
CA SER A 4 -15.65 -13.44 11.07
C SER A 4 -15.57 -13.11 9.57
N GLY A 5 -16.58 -12.46 8.99
CA GLY A 5 -16.63 -12.17 7.56
C GLY A 5 -15.55 -11.19 7.10
N LEU A 6 -15.27 -10.14 7.87
CA LEU A 6 -14.25 -9.14 7.53
C LEU A 6 -12.85 -9.75 7.52
N SER A 7 -12.53 -10.62 8.49
CA SER A 7 -11.23 -11.29 8.56
C SER A 7 -10.99 -12.18 7.33
N THR A 8 -12.01 -12.90 6.86
CA THR A 8 -11.90 -13.74 5.66
C THR A 8 -11.71 -12.92 4.40
N VAL A 9 -12.45 -11.81 4.25
CA VAL A 9 -12.33 -10.91 3.10
C VAL A 9 -10.94 -10.29 3.02
N ILE A 10 -10.36 -9.87 4.16
CA ILE A 10 -9.00 -9.32 4.21
C ILE A 10 -7.97 -10.43 3.93
N ALA A 11 -8.14 -11.63 4.49
CA ALA A 11 -7.24 -12.76 4.25
C ALA A 11 -7.23 -13.23 2.78
N GLN A 12 -8.37 -13.13 2.09
CA GLN A 12 -8.51 -13.43 0.66
C GLN A 12 -8.16 -12.24 -0.24
N SER A 13 -7.94 -11.05 0.32
CA SER A 13 -7.58 -9.86 -0.45
C SER A 13 -6.10 -9.87 -0.85
N LYS A 14 -5.79 -9.29 -2.00
CA LYS A 14 -4.41 -9.08 -2.49
C LYS A 14 -3.75 -7.85 -1.82
N LEU A 15 -4.09 -7.55 -0.57
CA LEU A 15 -3.63 -6.38 0.17
C LEU A 15 -2.45 -6.66 1.11
N ASN A 16 -1.95 -7.90 1.13
CA ASN A 16 -0.76 -8.26 1.88
C ASN A 16 0.47 -7.82 1.10
N TYR A 17 1.15 -6.80 1.60
CA TYR A 17 2.43 -6.31 1.08
C TYR A 17 3.49 -6.41 2.17
N SER A 18 4.66 -6.93 1.80
CA SER A 18 5.86 -6.86 2.62
C SER A 18 6.36 -5.42 2.74
N TYR A 19 7.16 -5.16 3.78
CA TYR A 19 7.83 -3.86 3.92
C TYR A 19 8.69 -3.53 2.70
N ASP A 20 9.39 -4.51 2.13
CA ASP A 20 10.25 -4.31 0.96
C ASP A 20 9.45 -3.96 -0.30
N GLU A 21 8.27 -4.55 -0.50
CA GLU A 21 7.36 -4.14 -1.58
C GLU A 21 6.91 -2.69 -1.41
N LEU A 22 6.51 -2.30 -0.21
CA LEU A 22 6.11 -0.92 0.09
C LEU A 22 7.27 0.07 -0.07
N ARG A 23 8.46 -0.30 0.40
CA ARG A 23 9.69 0.49 0.27
C ARG A 23 10.06 0.69 -1.19
N ASN A 24 10.08 -0.38 -1.98
CA ASN A 24 10.38 -0.29 -3.42
C ASN A 24 9.32 0.52 -4.16
N ALA A 25 8.04 0.25 -3.91
CA ALA A 25 6.92 0.96 -4.53
C ALA A 25 6.96 2.47 -4.24
N THR A 26 7.43 2.90 -3.08
CA THR A 26 7.49 4.32 -2.71
C THR A 26 8.83 4.99 -3.05
N ASN A 27 9.75 4.27 -3.71
CA ASN A 27 11.13 4.68 -3.90
C ASN A 27 11.81 5.04 -2.57
N ASP A 28 11.80 4.10 -1.62
CA ASP A 28 12.29 4.27 -0.25
C ASP A 28 11.60 5.40 0.52
N PHE A 29 10.27 5.47 0.43
CA PHE A 29 9.45 6.51 1.05
C PHE A 29 9.92 7.93 0.71
N ASN A 30 10.37 8.14 -0.53
CA ASN A 30 10.91 9.42 -0.96
C ASN A 30 9.86 10.53 -0.80
N SER A 31 10.28 11.66 -0.22
CA SER A 31 9.44 12.84 -0.03
C SER A 31 8.75 13.35 -1.31
N VAL A 32 9.31 13.12 -2.50
CA VAL A 32 8.67 13.47 -3.79
C VAL A 32 7.38 12.68 -4.04
N ASN A 33 7.23 11.53 -3.39
CA ASN A 33 6.05 10.67 -3.45
C ASN A 33 5.09 10.90 -2.28
N ARG A 34 5.41 11.78 -1.32
CA ARG A 34 4.51 12.09 -0.20
C ARG A 34 3.32 12.91 -0.69
N LEU A 35 2.12 12.42 -0.42
CA LEU A 35 0.86 13.13 -0.70
C LEU A 35 0.45 14.03 0.47
N GLY A 36 0.75 13.61 1.71
CA GLY A 36 0.41 14.38 2.91
C GLY A 36 0.76 13.67 4.21
N GLN A 37 0.62 14.37 5.32
CA GLN A 37 0.82 13.85 6.68
C GLN A 37 -0.23 14.42 7.63
N GLY A 38 -0.76 13.59 8.53
CA GLY A 38 -1.71 14.00 9.57
C GLY A 38 -1.67 13.08 10.78
N GLY A 39 -2.69 13.16 11.65
CA GLY A 39 -2.77 12.37 12.89
C GLY A 39 -2.81 10.85 12.71
N TYR A 40 -3.04 10.38 11.48
CA TYR A 40 -3.08 8.96 11.10
C TYR A 40 -1.81 8.49 10.35
N GLY A 41 -0.79 9.34 10.29
CA GLY A 41 0.48 9.03 9.62
C GLY A 41 0.67 9.76 8.29
N THR A 42 1.59 9.24 7.49
CA THR A 42 2.02 9.83 6.22
C THR A 42 1.53 8.99 5.06
N VAL A 43 1.00 9.64 4.03
CA VAL A 43 0.51 8.98 2.82
C VAL A 43 1.52 9.20 1.70
N TYR A 44 1.90 8.12 1.01
CA TYR A 44 2.77 8.14 -0.15
C TYR A 44 2.04 7.55 -1.37
N LYS A 45 2.28 8.12 -2.55
CA LYS A 45 1.92 7.48 -3.82
C LYS A 45 2.97 6.42 -4.17
N VAL A 46 2.55 5.43 -4.94
CA VAL A 46 3.49 4.52 -5.60
C VAL A 46 4.23 5.29 -6.71
N ALA A 47 5.54 5.15 -6.76
CA ALA A 47 6.36 5.53 -7.89
C ALA A 47 6.01 4.61 -9.06
N GLU A 48 5.41 5.19 -10.10
CA GLU A 48 5.10 4.49 -11.34
C GLU A 48 6.41 4.00 -11.99
N GLU A 49 6.77 2.74 -11.76
CA GLU A 49 7.57 2.00 -12.73
C GLU A 49 6.64 1.62 -13.90
N PRO A 50 7.05 1.76 -15.17
CA PRO A 50 6.19 1.56 -16.36
C PRO A 50 5.41 0.22 -16.40
N ASN A 51 5.79 -0.74 -15.56
CA ASN A 51 5.21 -2.07 -15.50
C ASN A 51 4.38 -2.37 -14.24
N PHE A 52 4.31 -1.46 -13.25
CA PHE A 52 3.55 -1.70 -12.00
C PHE A 52 2.04 -1.75 -12.25
N ALA A 53 1.52 -0.87 -13.11
CA ALA A 53 0.10 -0.77 -13.44
C ALA A 53 -0.47 -1.99 -14.19
N ARG A 54 0.36 -2.94 -14.64
CA ARG A 54 -0.12 -4.14 -15.36
C ARG A 54 -0.49 -5.31 -14.45
N ASN A 55 -0.25 -5.19 -13.14
CA ASN A 55 -0.43 -6.26 -12.15
C ASN A 55 -1.63 -6.07 -11.21
N PHE A 56 -2.48 -5.05 -11.49
CA PHE A 56 -3.71 -4.72 -10.77
C PHE A 56 -4.91 -4.77 -11.69
#